data_AF-A0A2W4QWU5-F1
#
_entry.id   AF-A0A2W4QWU5-F1
#
_cell.length_a   1.000
_cell.length_b   1.000
_cell.length_c   1.000
_cell.angle_alpha   90.00
_cell.angle_beta   90.00
_cell.angle_gamma   90.00
#
_symmetry.space_group_name_H-M   'P 1'
#
loop_
_entity.id
_entity.type
_entity.pdbx_description
1 polymer ?
#
loop_
_entity_poly.entity_id
_entity_poly.type
_entity_poly.pdbx_seq_one_letter_code
_entity_poly.pdbx_strand_id
1 'polypeptide(L)'
;MSTFTVAATPRVLILTVLTVSVICAHGEASAQDVEAASECRSISDATARLACYDAAFGGVEPNVIEQDEPIRQRSLESPVRGPLESRLDERWELSPESKQGTFHLRPYKPVYILAAFHASSPNRQPRSANPENTATSPLDVRDTEAKYQISFKSKLWENVIGDYSDLWFAYTQSSRWQLYNAGASRPFRETDYEPEVMLTFRTPFSVFGWEGRMAGIGINHQSNGRSIPLSRSWNRLIGTLGLEKGDWTVTARYWSRINEDPEDDDNPDIEDYIGRADLLVTRTWRRHELALSLSHSLRDGERSRGSIGLDWAFPISGNLRGYLQIFNGYGESLIDYNHSATYVGFGVSLVNWYPLPVPD
;
A
#
# COMPACT_ATOMS: atom_id res chain seq x y z
N MET A 1 58.24 -56.83 1.82
CA MET A 1 56.84 -56.66 2.24
C MET A 1 56.35 -55.33 1.69
N SER A 2 55.50 -55.45 0.66
CA SER A 2 54.58 -54.49 0.04
C SER A 2 54.90 -52.98 0.02
N THR A 3 55.28 -52.54 -1.17
CA THR A 3 55.01 -51.22 -1.76
C THR A 3 53.51 -50.97 -1.88
N PHE A 4 53.04 -49.77 -1.51
CA PHE A 4 51.77 -49.22 -2.00
C PHE A 4 51.93 -47.72 -2.31
N THR A 5 52.04 -47.43 -3.60
CA THR A 5 51.79 -46.13 -4.21
C THR A 5 50.41 -46.23 -4.84
N VAL A 6 49.41 -45.50 -4.35
CA VAL A 6 48.08 -45.47 -4.96
C VAL A 6 47.95 -44.18 -5.75
N ALA A 7 47.86 -44.34 -7.07
CA ALA A 7 47.58 -43.29 -8.03
C ALA A 7 46.13 -42.82 -7.89
N ALA A 8 45.93 -41.50 -7.97
CA ALA A 8 44.62 -40.87 -8.03
C ALA A 8 43.97 -41.12 -9.41
N THR A 9 42.74 -41.64 -9.41
CA THR A 9 41.82 -41.58 -10.55
C THR A 9 40.67 -40.63 -10.20
N PRO A 10 40.25 -39.71 -11.09
CA PRO A 10 39.12 -38.84 -10.83
C PRO A 10 37.83 -39.63 -11.07
N ARG A 11 37.00 -39.76 -10.03
CA ARG A 11 35.62 -40.24 -10.17
C ARG A 11 34.75 -39.06 -10.62
N VAL A 12 34.27 -39.15 -11.85
CA VAL A 12 33.18 -38.31 -12.38
C VAL A 12 31.92 -38.63 -11.58
N LEU A 13 31.44 -37.66 -10.80
CA LEU A 13 30.16 -37.72 -10.12
C LEU A 13 29.08 -37.33 -11.14
N ILE A 14 28.35 -38.32 -11.65
CA ILE A 14 27.19 -38.10 -12.51
C ILE A 14 26.07 -37.53 -11.64
N LEU A 15 25.69 -36.29 -11.92
CA LEU A 15 24.56 -35.60 -11.29
C LEU A 15 23.26 -36.15 -11.89
N THR A 16 22.56 -37.03 -11.16
CA THR A 16 21.24 -37.51 -11.57
C THR A 16 20.21 -36.39 -11.37
N VAL A 17 19.81 -35.74 -12.46
CA VAL A 17 18.70 -34.78 -12.46
C VAL A 17 17.40 -35.57 -12.32
N LEU A 18 16.75 -35.49 -11.16
CA LEU A 18 15.37 -35.94 -11.00
C LEU A 18 14.46 -34.87 -11.63
N THR A 19 13.98 -35.13 -12.85
CA THR A 19 12.88 -34.36 -13.45
C THR A 19 11.57 -34.78 -12.78
N VAL A 20 11.02 -33.93 -11.92
CA VAL A 20 9.62 -34.04 -11.49
C VAL A 20 8.76 -33.47 -12.61
N SER A 21 8.15 -34.35 -13.42
CA SER A 21 7.12 -33.94 -14.38
C SER A 21 5.89 -33.51 -13.60
N VAL A 22 5.69 -32.20 -13.49
CA VAL A 22 4.39 -31.62 -13.14
C VAL A 22 3.45 -31.90 -14.30
N ILE A 23 2.49 -32.80 -14.10
CA ILE A 23 1.36 -32.97 -15.02
C ILE A 23 0.48 -31.74 -14.81
N CYS A 24 0.71 -30.70 -15.61
CA CYS A 24 -0.27 -29.64 -15.78
C CYS A 24 -1.44 -30.23 -16.57
N ALA A 25 -2.56 -30.49 -15.91
CA ALA A 25 -3.85 -30.67 -16.57
C ALA A 25 -4.24 -29.33 -17.19
N HIS A 26 -3.77 -29.07 -18.42
CA HIS A 26 -4.31 -28.00 -19.23
C HIS A 26 -5.68 -28.47 -19.72
N GLY A 27 -6.75 -27.78 -19.30
CA GLY A 27 -8.01 -27.85 -20.02
C GLY A 27 -7.80 -27.22 -21.39
N GLU A 28 -7.46 -28.02 -22.38
CA GLU A 28 -7.46 -27.58 -23.77
C GLU A 28 -8.92 -27.40 -24.19
N ALA A 29 -9.31 -26.18 -24.52
CA ALA A 29 -10.55 -25.95 -25.25
C ALA A 29 -10.46 -26.71 -26.58
N SER A 30 -11.42 -27.59 -26.83
CA SER A 30 -11.43 -28.36 -28.06
C SER A 30 -11.65 -27.42 -29.25
N ALA A 31 -11.26 -27.85 -30.46
CA ALA A 31 -11.55 -27.09 -31.68
C ALA A 31 -13.06 -26.82 -31.85
N GLN A 32 -13.91 -27.70 -31.31
CA GLN A 32 -15.37 -27.55 -31.31
C GLN A 32 -15.83 -26.42 -30.36
N ASP A 33 -15.16 -26.24 -29.23
CA ASP A 33 -15.47 -25.17 -28.27
C ASP A 33 -15.16 -23.79 -28.85
N VAL A 34 -14.06 -23.68 -29.61
CA VAL A 34 -13.66 -22.44 -30.27
C VAL A 34 -14.65 -22.06 -31.39
N GLU A 35 -15.13 -23.05 -32.15
CA GLU A 35 -16.09 -22.85 -33.23
C GLU A 35 -17.46 -22.42 -32.67
N ALA A 36 -17.97 -23.12 -31.65
CA ALA A 36 -19.24 -22.78 -30.98
C ALA A 36 -19.22 -21.37 -30.36
N ALA A 37 -18.09 -20.97 -29.74
CA ALA A 37 -17.95 -19.62 -29.19
C ALA A 37 -17.93 -18.52 -30.28
N SER A 38 -17.43 -18.86 -31.48
CA SER A 38 -17.35 -17.93 -32.61
C SER A 38 -18.73 -17.67 -33.25
N GLU A 39 -19.60 -18.69 -33.28
CA GLU A 39 -20.97 -18.56 -33.79
C GLU A 39 -21.81 -17.63 -32.89
N CYS A 40 -21.77 -17.83 -31.57
CA CYS A 40 -22.51 -16.99 -30.62
C CYS A 40 -22.10 -15.51 -30.67
N ARG A 41 -20.83 -15.21 -31.01
CA ARG A 41 -20.33 -13.84 -31.10
C ARG A 41 -21.04 -13.00 -32.16
N SER A 42 -21.56 -13.64 -33.21
CA SER A 42 -22.23 -12.96 -34.31
C SER A 42 -23.64 -12.45 -33.96
N ILE A 43 -24.20 -12.87 -32.82
CA ILE A 43 -25.54 -12.48 -32.36
C ILE A 43 -25.49 -11.07 -31.77
N SER A 44 -26.30 -10.16 -32.33
CA SER A 44 -26.35 -8.75 -31.92
C SER A 44 -27.15 -8.52 -30.64
N ASP A 45 -28.21 -9.30 -30.42
CA ASP A 45 -29.03 -9.22 -29.21
C ASP A 45 -28.30 -9.83 -28.01
N ALA A 46 -28.22 -9.09 -26.92
CA ALA A 46 -27.41 -9.48 -25.75
C ALA A 46 -27.98 -10.72 -25.04
N THR A 47 -29.31 -10.82 -24.92
CA THR A 47 -29.99 -11.94 -24.25
C THR A 47 -29.89 -13.21 -25.08
N ALA A 48 -30.11 -13.12 -26.39
CA ALA A 48 -29.97 -14.25 -27.30
C ALA A 48 -28.51 -14.74 -27.41
N ARG A 49 -27.54 -13.81 -27.37
CA ARG A 49 -26.12 -14.15 -27.35
C ARG A 49 -25.72 -14.88 -26.07
N LEU A 50 -26.20 -14.43 -24.92
CA LEU A 50 -25.95 -15.09 -23.63
C LEU A 50 -26.54 -16.51 -23.62
N ALA A 51 -27.80 -16.67 -24.04
CA ALA A 51 -28.45 -17.97 -24.14
C ALA A 51 -27.70 -18.95 -25.07
N CYS A 52 -27.08 -18.44 -26.15
CA CYS A 52 -26.24 -19.24 -27.05
C CYS A 52 -25.00 -19.79 -26.33
N TYR A 53 -24.30 -18.96 -25.54
CA TYR A 53 -23.16 -19.41 -24.76
C TYR A 53 -23.55 -20.43 -23.68
N ASP A 54 -24.66 -20.19 -22.99
CA ASP A 54 -25.16 -21.11 -21.96
C ASP A 54 -25.53 -22.48 -22.56
N ALA A 55 -26.12 -22.50 -23.77
CA ALA A 55 -26.43 -23.73 -24.47
C ALA A 55 -25.18 -24.46 -24.99
N ALA A 56 -24.17 -23.72 -25.44
CA ALA A 56 -22.94 -24.30 -26.01
C ALA A 56 -21.99 -24.87 -24.95
N PHE A 57 -21.95 -24.27 -23.76
CA PHE A 57 -20.95 -24.61 -22.73
C PHE A 57 -21.55 -25.13 -21.42
N GLY A 58 -22.86 -25.35 -21.39
CA GLY A 58 -23.57 -25.91 -20.23
C GLY A 58 -23.72 -24.90 -19.10
N GLY A 59 -24.59 -23.91 -19.29
CA GLY A 59 -25.00 -23.00 -18.23
C GLY A 59 -25.69 -23.76 -17.09
N VAL A 60 -25.29 -23.48 -15.85
CA VAL A 60 -26.08 -23.84 -14.67
C VAL A 60 -27.37 -23.04 -14.76
N GLU A 61 -28.53 -23.71 -14.82
CA GLU A 61 -29.82 -23.01 -14.79
C GLU A 61 -29.85 -22.04 -13.60
N PRO A 62 -30.13 -20.74 -13.81
CA PRO A 62 -30.37 -19.85 -12.70
C PRO A 62 -31.66 -20.30 -12.03
N ASN A 63 -31.54 -20.71 -10.77
CA ASN A 63 -32.67 -20.99 -9.89
C ASN A 63 -33.54 -19.72 -9.86
N VAL A 64 -34.68 -19.75 -10.53
CA VAL A 64 -35.67 -18.67 -10.49
C VAL A 64 -36.21 -18.60 -9.07
N ILE A 65 -35.72 -17.64 -8.28
CA ILE A 65 -36.37 -17.27 -7.03
C ILE A 65 -37.66 -16.56 -7.44
N GLU A 66 -38.78 -17.26 -7.30
CA GLU A 66 -40.14 -16.73 -7.39
C GLU A 66 -40.27 -15.58 -6.36
N GLN A 67 -40.24 -14.33 -6.84
CA GLN A 67 -40.52 -13.17 -6.00
C GLN A 67 -42.02 -12.94 -5.98
N ASP A 68 -42.70 -13.63 -5.06
CA ASP A 68 -44.06 -13.29 -4.64
C ASP A 68 -44.08 -13.12 -3.12
N GLU A 69 -43.55 -12.01 -2.62
CA GLU A 69 -44.00 -11.44 -1.34
C GLU A 69 -44.14 -9.92 -1.43
N PRO A 70 -45.24 -9.35 -0.90
CA PRO A 70 -45.50 -7.93 -0.98
C PRO A 70 -44.48 -7.14 -0.14
N ILE A 71 -43.91 -6.10 -0.76
CA ILE A 71 -42.95 -5.18 -0.16
C ILE A 71 -43.58 -4.55 1.09
N ARG A 72 -43.26 -5.11 2.26
CA ARG A 72 -43.48 -4.45 3.55
C ARG A 72 -42.50 -3.29 3.58
N GLN A 73 -43.02 -2.06 3.45
CA GLN A 73 -42.27 -0.81 3.63
C GLN A 73 -41.48 -0.89 4.93
N ARG A 74 -40.20 -1.24 4.82
CA ARG A 74 -39.24 -1.11 5.90
C ARG A 74 -38.91 0.38 5.96
N SER A 75 -39.09 0.93 7.15
CA SER A 75 -38.80 2.31 7.52
C SER A 75 -37.52 2.82 6.87
N LEU A 76 -37.58 4.08 6.41
CA LEU A 76 -36.45 4.90 6.00
C LEU A 76 -35.52 5.15 7.21
N GLU A 77 -34.82 4.13 7.68
CA GLU A 77 -33.55 4.33 8.36
C GLU A 77 -32.51 4.65 7.28
N SER A 78 -31.65 5.64 7.55
CA SER A 78 -30.59 6.12 6.65
C SER A 78 -29.95 4.97 5.86
N PRO A 79 -29.75 5.10 4.53
CA PRO A 79 -29.08 4.06 3.78
C PRO A 79 -27.63 4.02 4.26
N VAL A 80 -27.34 3.07 5.15
CA VAL A 80 -25.99 2.55 5.31
C VAL A 80 -25.64 2.05 3.92
N ARG A 81 -24.80 2.80 3.21
CA ARG A 81 -24.35 2.44 1.87
C ARG A 81 -23.91 0.99 1.88
N GLY A 82 -24.43 0.22 0.94
CA GLY A 82 -24.11 -1.19 0.81
C GLY A 82 -22.60 -1.39 0.62
N PRO A 83 -22.07 -2.60 0.87
CA PRO A 83 -20.66 -2.94 0.70
C PRO A 83 -20.03 -2.41 -0.60
N LEU A 84 -20.80 -2.47 -1.70
CA LEU A 84 -20.39 -2.06 -3.04
C LEU A 84 -20.21 -0.54 -3.26
N GLU A 85 -20.55 0.32 -2.30
CA GLU A 85 -20.33 1.78 -2.38
C GLU A 85 -19.30 2.29 -1.35
N SER A 86 -18.75 1.41 -0.51
CA SER A 86 -17.78 1.79 0.52
C SER A 86 -16.36 1.69 -0.02
N ARG A 87 -15.62 2.81 0.03
CA ARG A 87 -14.22 2.87 -0.42
C ARG A 87 -13.29 2.16 0.56
N LEU A 88 -13.62 2.20 1.85
CA LEU A 88 -12.89 1.44 2.85
C LEU A 88 -13.14 -0.05 2.70
N ASP A 89 -14.38 -0.46 2.42
CA ASP A 89 -14.70 -1.86 2.16
C ASP A 89 -14.00 -2.40 0.91
N GLU A 90 -14.04 -1.68 -0.20
CA GLU A 90 -13.33 -2.06 -1.42
C GLU A 90 -11.80 -2.13 -1.19
N ARG A 91 -11.24 -1.17 -0.44
CA ARG A 91 -9.80 -1.12 -0.18
C ARG A 91 -9.33 -2.22 0.77
N TRP A 92 -10.14 -2.61 1.74
CA TRP A 92 -9.77 -3.50 2.85
C TRP A 92 -10.55 -4.80 2.93
N GLU A 93 -11.44 -5.04 1.99
CA GLU A 93 -12.24 -6.26 1.85
C GLU A 93 -12.96 -6.64 3.14
N LEU A 94 -13.64 -5.66 3.72
CA LEU A 94 -14.18 -5.77 5.07
C LEU A 94 -15.43 -6.66 5.09
N SER A 95 -16.20 -6.69 4.00
CA SER A 95 -17.39 -7.51 3.82
C SER A 95 -17.09 -8.82 3.09
N PRO A 96 -17.89 -9.89 3.32
CA PRO A 96 -17.77 -11.14 2.60
C PRO A 96 -17.79 -10.99 1.07
N GLU A 97 -18.60 -10.07 0.55
CA GLU A 97 -18.76 -9.82 -0.89
C GLU A 97 -17.52 -9.17 -1.51
N SER A 98 -16.78 -8.39 -0.72
CA SER A 98 -15.57 -7.69 -1.15
C SER A 98 -14.30 -8.53 -0.99
N LYS A 99 -14.36 -9.70 -0.33
CA LYS A 99 -13.22 -10.60 -0.15
C LYS A 99 -12.78 -11.22 -1.48
N GLN A 100 -11.50 -11.05 -1.80
CA GLN A 100 -10.90 -11.61 -3.01
C GLN A 100 -9.88 -12.72 -2.67
N GLY A 101 -9.97 -13.34 -1.50
CA GLY A 101 -9.08 -14.43 -1.07
C GLY A 101 -7.73 -13.98 -0.51
N THR A 102 -6.84 -14.94 -0.26
CA THR A 102 -5.52 -14.71 0.35
C THR A 102 -4.39 -14.76 -0.68
N PHE A 103 -3.23 -14.18 -0.32
CA PHE A 103 -1.99 -14.19 -1.10
C PHE A 103 -2.02 -13.46 -2.44
N HIS A 104 -3.08 -12.69 -2.73
CA HIS A 104 -3.13 -11.77 -3.87
C HIS A 104 -2.43 -10.45 -3.54
N LEU A 105 -1.59 -9.97 -4.45
CA LEU A 105 -0.95 -8.67 -4.33
C LEU A 105 -1.95 -7.57 -4.68
N ARG A 106 -2.19 -6.66 -3.73
CA ARG A 106 -3.11 -5.53 -3.86
C ARG A 106 -2.38 -4.23 -3.57
N PRO A 107 -2.82 -3.09 -4.13
CA PRO A 107 -2.22 -1.82 -3.76
C PRO A 107 -2.54 -1.44 -2.30
N TYR A 108 -1.61 -0.75 -1.62
CA TYR A 108 -1.75 -0.36 -0.21
C TYR A 108 -1.71 1.15 0.03
N LYS A 109 -0.57 1.80 -0.23
CA LYS A 109 -0.43 3.27 -0.33
C LYS A 109 -0.30 3.66 -1.82
N PRO A 110 -0.32 4.96 -2.17
CA PRO A 110 -0.13 5.40 -3.55
C PRO A 110 1.19 4.86 -4.17
N VAL A 111 1.14 4.56 -5.47
CA VAL A 111 2.30 4.16 -6.28
C VAL A 111 2.55 5.22 -7.33
N TYR A 112 3.68 5.91 -7.20
CA TYR A 112 3.99 7.09 -7.99
C TYR A 112 5.49 7.25 -8.26
N ILE A 113 5.79 8.07 -9.26
CA ILE A 113 7.11 8.64 -9.50
C ILE A 113 6.97 10.14 -9.74
N LEU A 114 7.72 10.92 -8.96
CA LEU A 114 7.88 12.36 -9.08
C LEU A 114 9.20 12.59 -9.78
N ALA A 115 9.13 13.11 -11.01
CA ALA A 115 10.33 13.42 -11.79
C ALA A 115 11.13 14.55 -11.13
N ALA A 116 10.43 15.53 -10.56
CA ALA A 116 11.01 16.60 -9.77
C ALA A 116 10.38 16.62 -8.38
N PHE A 117 11.21 16.58 -7.35
CA PHE A 117 10.87 16.71 -5.94
C PHE A 117 11.88 17.69 -5.33
N HIS A 118 11.45 18.93 -5.15
CA HIS A 118 12.31 20.05 -4.75
C HIS A 118 12.14 20.35 -3.26
N ALA A 119 13.24 20.40 -2.53
CA ALA A 119 13.31 20.76 -1.12
C ALA A 119 13.79 22.22 -0.96
N SER A 120 13.03 23.01 -0.20
CA SER A 120 13.42 24.38 0.18
C SER A 120 14.70 24.46 1.02
N SER A 121 14.98 23.41 1.80
CA SER A 121 16.18 23.27 2.61
C SER A 121 16.56 21.79 2.64
N PRO A 122 17.44 21.29 1.77
CA PRO A 122 17.88 19.90 1.84
C PRO A 122 18.77 19.66 3.06
N ASN A 123 18.58 18.51 3.70
CA ASN A 123 19.38 18.10 4.85
C ASN A 123 20.76 17.62 4.40
N ARG A 124 21.74 18.52 4.40
CA ARG A 124 23.11 18.23 4.00
C ARG A 124 23.95 17.60 5.11
N GLN A 125 23.51 17.64 6.36
CA GLN A 125 24.26 17.01 7.45
C GLN A 125 23.29 16.40 8.47
N PRO A 126 22.68 15.24 8.14
CA PRO A 126 21.71 14.59 9.01
C PRO A 126 22.29 14.29 10.39
N ARG A 127 21.48 14.49 11.42
CA ARG A 127 21.87 14.27 12.82
C ARG A 127 20.84 13.40 13.53
N SER A 128 21.22 12.89 14.68
CA SER A 128 20.33 12.18 15.60
C SER A 128 20.67 12.58 17.03
N ALA A 129 19.74 12.35 17.96
CA ALA A 129 20.05 12.41 19.39
C ALA A 129 21.07 11.34 19.82
N ASN A 130 21.20 10.25 19.05
CA ASN A 130 22.33 9.33 19.17
C ASN A 130 23.56 9.91 18.45
N PRO A 131 24.67 10.18 19.15
CA PRO A 131 25.88 10.75 18.55
C PRO A 131 26.53 9.89 17.46
N GLU A 132 26.38 8.56 17.50
CA GLU A 132 26.90 7.68 16.46
C GLU A 132 26.14 7.86 15.14
N ASN A 133 24.85 8.15 15.23
CA ASN A 133 23.94 8.38 14.10
C ASN A 133 23.97 9.83 13.59
N THR A 134 25.11 10.51 13.73
CA THR A 134 25.29 11.89 13.27
C THR A 134 26.36 11.98 12.19
N ALA A 135 26.00 12.53 11.03
CA ALA A 135 26.91 12.68 9.90
C ALA A 135 28.09 13.59 10.26
N THR A 136 29.30 13.06 10.17
CA THR A 136 30.54 13.77 10.52
C THR A 136 30.96 14.82 9.49
N SER A 137 30.49 14.68 8.25
CA SER A 137 30.74 15.63 7.15
C SER A 137 29.46 15.87 6.34
N PRO A 138 29.33 17.04 5.68
CA PRO A 138 28.19 17.32 4.83
C PRO A 138 28.12 16.38 3.61
N LEU A 139 26.91 15.94 3.28
CA LEU A 139 26.56 15.20 2.08
C LEU A 139 26.43 16.15 0.88
N ASP A 140 26.89 15.69 -0.30
CA ASP A 140 26.67 16.38 -1.58
C ASP A 140 25.24 16.13 -2.08
N VAL A 141 24.33 16.98 -1.61
CA VAL A 141 22.89 16.90 -1.88
C VAL A 141 22.44 18.17 -2.60
N ARG A 142 21.82 17.97 -3.78
CA ARG A 142 21.11 18.99 -4.54
C ARG A 142 19.69 19.16 -4.01
N ASP A 143 19.14 20.35 -4.23
CA ASP A 143 17.82 20.73 -3.75
C ASP A 143 16.69 19.99 -4.48
N THR A 144 16.92 19.51 -5.70
CA THR A 144 15.93 18.76 -6.49
C THR A 144 16.38 17.33 -6.73
N GLU A 145 15.48 16.40 -6.45
CA GLU A 145 15.62 14.96 -6.62
C GLU A 145 14.48 14.39 -7.48
N ALA A 146 14.61 13.15 -7.92
CA ALA A 146 13.46 12.33 -8.25
C ALA A 146 13.01 11.60 -6.98
N LYS A 147 11.70 11.36 -6.83
CA LYS A 147 11.13 10.59 -5.71
C LYS A 147 10.19 9.53 -6.25
N TYR A 148 10.19 8.34 -5.70
CA TYR A 148 9.16 7.34 -6.02
C TYR A 148 8.73 6.56 -4.79
N GLN A 149 7.53 5.98 -4.89
CA GLN A 149 7.00 5.07 -3.88
C GLN A 149 6.39 3.86 -4.56
N ILE A 150 6.72 2.68 -4.03
CA ILE A 150 6.02 1.42 -4.31
C ILE A 150 5.35 0.96 -3.03
N SER A 151 4.13 0.43 -3.13
CA SER A 151 3.39 0.01 -1.96
C SER A 151 2.35 -1.04 -2.33
N PHE A 152 2.36 -2.15 -1.61
CA PHE A 152 1.42 -3.23 -1.79
C PHE A 152 1.08 -3.89 -0.45
N LYS A 153 -0.02 -4.63 -0.45
CA LYS A 153 -0.44 -5.50 0.64
C LYS A 153 -0.95 -6.81 0.08
N SER A 154 -0.95 -7.82 0.93
CA SER A 154 -1.49 -9.13 0.66
C SER A 154 -2.21 -9.64 1.89
N LYS A 155 -3.41 -10.18 1.69
CA LYS A 155 -4.16 -10.78 2.78
C LYS A 155 -3.55 -12.13 3.10
N LEU A 156 -3.10 -12.32 4.34
CA LEU A 156 -2.47 -13.55 4.81
C LEU A 156 -3.51 -14.56 5.30
N TRP A 157 -4.55 -14.08 5.99
CA TRP A 157 -5.56 -14.94 6.59
C TRP A 157 -6.89 -14.20 6.67
N GLU A 158 -7.94 -14.81 6.11
CA GLU A 158 -9.32 -14.36 6.27
C GLU A 158 -9.98 -14.86 7.54
N ASN A 159 -10.83 -14.02 8.13
CA ASN A 159 -11.72 -14.38 9.23
C ASN A 159 -10.98 -14.90 10.46
N VAL A 160 -9.88 -14.24 10.85
CA VAL A 160 -9.03 -14.65 11.99
C VAL A 160 -9.84 -14.69 13.29
N ILE A 161 -10.72 -13.71 13.46
CA ILE A 161 -11.67 -13.56 14.56
C ILE A 161 -13.05 -13.26 13.95
N GLY A 162 -13.89 -14.28 13.81
CA GLY A 162 -15.20 -14.15 13.18
C GLY A 162 -15.13 -13.77 11.70
N ASP A 163 -16.28 -13.52 11.08
CA ASP A 163 -16.43 -13.19 9.65
C ASP A 163 -16.16 -11.71 9.30
N TYR A 164 -15.56 -10.97 10.23
CA TYR A 164 -15.39 -9.52 10.15
C TYR A 164 -13.94 -9.08 10.38
N SER A 165 -12.97 -10.00 10.39
CA SER A 165 -11.56 -9.63 10.59
C SER A 165 -10.60 -10.37 9.68
N ASP A 166 -9.58 -9.66 9.20
CA ASP A 166 -8.58 -10.20 8.28
C ASP A 166 -7.17 -9.78 8.70
N LEU A 167 -6.21 -10.69 8.53
CA LEU A 167 -4.79 -10.41 8.73
C LEU A 167 -4.13 -10.07 7.39
N TRP A 168 -3.41 -8.96 7.38
CA TRP A 168 -2.73 -8.43 6.21
C TRP A 168 -1.24 -8.29 6.46
N PHE A 169 -0.45 -8.57 5.44
CA PHE A 169 0.92 -8.10 5.32
C PHE A 169 0.93 -6.94 4.34
N ALA A 170 1.73 -5.91 4.61
CA ALA A 170 1.99 -4.84 3.66
C ALA A 170 3.46 -4.47 3.63
N TYR A 171 3.86 -3.88 2.51
CA TYR A 171 5.19 -3.35 2.30
C TYR A 171 5.09 -2.05 1.54
N THR A 172 5.73 -1.01 2.08
CA THR A 172 5.93 0.27 1.38
C THR A 172 7.43 0.53 1.29
N GLN A 173 7.88 1.01 0.14
CA GLN A 173 9.22 1.52 -0.03
C GLN A 173 9.17 2.89 -0.71
N SER A 174 9.92 3.85 -0.19
CA SER A 174 9.92 5.22 -0.69
C SER A 174 11.36 5.72 -0.83
N SER A 175 11.76 6.14 -2.04
CA SER A 175 13.15 6.47 -2.37
C SER A 175 13.29 7.88 -2.91
N ARG A 176 14.38 8.56 -2.52
CA ARG A 176 14.82 9.86 -3.03
C ARG A 176 16.15 9.70 -3.78
N TRP A 177 16.12 10.04 -5.05
CA TRP A 177 17.22 9.84 -5.99
C TRP A 177 17.79 11.19 -6.43
N GLN A 178 19.08 11.41 -6.21
CA GLN A 178 19.83 12.57 -6.71
C GLN A 178 20.07 12.48 -8.23
N LEU A 179 19.02 12.23 -9.01
CA LEU A 179 19.03 12.07 -10.47
C LEU A 179 19.77 13.21 -11.18
N TYR A 180 19.67 14.43 -10.63
CA TYR A 180 20.26 15.64 -11.19
C TYR A 180 21.67 15.95 -10.65
N ASN A 181 22.20 15.17 -9.70
CA ASN A 181 23.54 15.36 -9.16
C ASN A 181 24.60 14.55 -9.93
N ALA A 182 24.90 14.99 -11.15
CA ALA A 182 25.91 14.32 -12.00
C ALA A 182 27.31 14.32 -11.35
N GLY A 183 27.66 15.36 -10.58
CA GLY A 183 28.96 15.47 -9.90
C GLY A 183 29.20 14.40 -8.83
N ALA A 184 28.13 13.86 -8.23
CA ALA A 184 28.17 12.80 -7.23
C ALA A 184 27.80 11.41 -7.79
N SER A 185 27.74 11.26 -9.13
CA SER A 185 27.28 10.02 -9.79
C SER A 185 25.81 9.64 -9.53
N ARG A 186 24.96 10.64 -9.30
CA ARG A 186 23.49 10.50 -9.15
C ARG A 186 23.06 9.42 -8.14
N PRO A 187 23.52 9.50 -6.88
CA PRO A 187 23.24 8.46 -5.88
C PRO A 187 21.80 8.49 -5.40
N PHE A 188 21.30 7.38 -4.86
CA PHE A 188 20.15 7.45 -3.96
C PHE A 188 20.58 8.11 -2.65
N ARG A 189 19.90 9.20 -2.28
CA ARG A 189 20.11 9.86 -1.00
C ARG A 189 19.51 9.03 0.12
N GLU A 190 18.26 8.61 -0.05
CA GLU A 190 17.51 7.87 0.96
C GLU A 190 16.54 6.86 0.36
N THR A 191 16.35 5.74 1.04
CA THR A 191 15.27 4.78 0.79
C THR A 191 14.73 4.30 2.12
N ASP A 192 13.45 4.52 2.39
CA ASP A 192 12.76 3.96 3.54
C ASP A 192 12.07 2.64 3.14
N TYR A 193 12.25 1.62 3.97
CA TYR A 193 11.61 0.30 3.88
C TYR A 193 10.62 0.16 5.04
N GLU A 194 9.34 -0.08 4.75
CA GLU A 194 8.27 -0.05 5.74
C GLU A 194 7.35 -1.28 5.60
N PRO A 195 7.74 -2.45 6.13
CA PRO A 195 6.83 -3.58 6.27
C PRO A 195 5.84 -3.40 7.44
N GLU A 196 4.62 -3.90 7.25
CA GLU A 196 3.53 -3.86 8.22
C GLU A 196 2.82 -5.22 8.29
N VAL A 197 2.39 -5.63 9.49
CA VAL A 197 1.43 -6.72 9.68
C VAL A 197 0.25 -6.16 10.45
N MET A 198 -0.95 -6.27 9.90
CA MET A 198 -2.14 -5.58 10.39
C MET A 198 -3.31 -6.55 10.52
N LEU A 199 -3.92 -6.61 11.70
CA LEU A 199 -5.21 -7.24 11.91
C LEU A 199 -6.29 -6.16 11.81
N THR A 200 -7.15 -6.29 10.80
CA THR A 200 -8.18 -5.30 10.47
C THR A 200 -9.56 -5.86 10.73
N PHE A 201 -10.47 -5.04 11.26
CA PHE A 201 -11.82 -5.41 11.64
C PHE A 201 -12.83 -4.51 10.92
N ARG A 202 -13.88 -5.12 10.34
CA ARG A 202 -15.08 -4.41 9.93
C ARG A 202 -15.84 -3.91 11.16
N THR A 203 -16.19 -2.64 11.18
CA THR A 203 -16.98 -2.02 12.25
C THR A 203 -18.30 -1.47 11.70
N PRO A 204 -19.42 -1.55 12.43
CA PRO A 204 -20.72 -1.04 11.96
C PRO A 204 -21.25 0.13 12.81
N PHE A 205 -20.41 1.10 13.19
CA PHE A 205 -20.86 2.25 13.99
C PHE A 205 -20.99 3.51 13.13
N SER A 206 -21.89 4.42 13.51
CA SER A 206 -22.05 5.72 12.87
C SER A 206 -21.98 6.84 13.92
N VAL A 207 -21.32 7.95 13.58
CA VAL A 207 -21.12 9.10 14.47
C VAL A 207 -21.15 10.41 13.69
N PHE A 208 -22.05 11.33 14.04
CA PHE A 208 -22.24 12.61 13.31
C PHE A 208 -22.39 12.44 11.77
N GLY A 209 -23.01 11.34 11.35
CA GLY A 209 -23.22 10.97 9.95
C GLY A 209 -21.96 10.49 9.23
N TRP A 210 -20.90 10.15 9.95
CA TRP A 210 -19.75 9.39 9.46
C TRP A 210 -19.93 7.93 9.80
N GLU A 211 -19.69 7.06 8.82
CA GLU A 211 -19.73 5.62 9.00
C GLU A 211 -18.33 5.11 9.36
N GLY A 212 -18.17 4.60 10.57
CA GLY A 212 -16.95 3.93 11.01
C GLY A 212 -16.90 2.52 10.45
N ARG A 213 -16.14 2.31 9.37
CA ARG A 213 -16.10 1.06 8.61
C ARG A 213 -15.02 0.11 9.08
N MET A 214 -13.92 0.65 9.60
CA MET A 214 -12.71 -0.13 9.88
C MET A 214 -12.11 0.25 11.22
N ALA A 215 -11.73 -0.75 12.01
CA ALA A 215 -10.73 -0.61 13.07
C ALA A 215 -9.55 -1.55 12.78
N GLY A 216 -8.40 -1.30 13.36
CA GLY A 216 -7.26 -2.19 13.18
C GLY A 216 -6.19 -2.03 14.26
N ILE A 217 -5.40 -3.08 14.42
CA ILE A 217 -4.17 -3.09 15.18
C ILE A 217 -3.08 -3.72 14.34
N GLY A 218 -1.87 -3.17 14.37
CA GLY A 218 -0.77 -3.69 13.57
C GLY A 218 0.59 -3.41 14.17
N ILE A 219 1.56 -4.20 13.77
CA ILE A 219 2.97 -3.96 14.01
C ILE A 219 3.59 -3.41 12.72
N ASN A 220 4.49 -2.46 12.89
CA ASN A 220 5.21 -1.84 11.81
C ASN A 220 6.70 -1.77 12.16
N HIS A 221 7.53 -2.08 11.18
CA HIS A 221 8.93 -1.71 11.18
C HIS A 221 9.15 -0.67 10.09
N GLN A 222 10.01 0.31 10.34
CA GLN A 222 10.47 1.22 9.30
C GLN A 222 11.96 1.48 9.51
N SER A 223 12.75 1.30 8.46
CA SER A 223 14.19 1.59 8.47
C SER A 223 14.66 2.09 7.12
N ASN A 224 15.81 2.75 7.08
CA ASN A 224 16.39 3.21 5.82
C ASN A 224 17.46 2.27 5.23
N GLY A 225 17.77 1.18 5.94
CA GLY A 225 18.75 0.17 5.52
C GLY A 225 20.18 0.70 5.37
N ARG A 226 20.52 1.81 6.04
CA ARG A 226 21.87 2.39 6.04
C ARG A 226 22.67 1.91 7.23
N SER A 227 24.00 1.98 7.13
CA SER A 227 24.90 1.85 8.28
C SER A 227 25.05 3.19 9.01
N ILE A 228 25.59 3.14 10.23
CA ILE A 228 26.12 4.31 10.95
C ILE A 228 27.07 5.09 10.00
N PRO A 229 27.02 6.44 10.00
CA PRO A 229 26.20 7.31 10.86
C PRO A 229 24.81 7.65 10.31
N LEU A 230 24.42 7.07 9.17
CA LEU A 230 23.16 7.41 8.49
C LEU A 230 22.02 6.43 8.80
N SER A 231 22.27 5.40 9.63
CA SER A 231 21.25 4.44 10.04
C SER A 231 20.10 5.14 10.75
N ARG A 232 18.87 4.82 10.35
CA ARG A 232 17.63 5.24 11.00
C ARG A 232 16.67 4.08 11.02
N SER A 233 16.04 3.84 12.16
CA SER A 233 15.06 2.78 12.31
C SER A 233 14.14 3.03 13.51
N TRP A 234 12.96 2.42 13.46
CA TRP A 234 12.03 2.35 14.58
C TRP A 234 10.96 1.28 14.35
N ASN A 235 10.37 0.82 15.45
CA ASN A 235 9.31 -0.16 15.47
C ASN A 235 8.08 0.44 16.17
N ARG A 236 6.88 0.10 15.68
CA ARG A 236 5.62 0.71 16.13
C ARG A 236 4.53 -0.33 16.31
N LEU A 237 3.76 -0.20 17.39
CA LEU A 237 2.43 -0.79 17.54
C LEU A 237 1.40 0.28 17.18
N ILE A 238 0.60 0.03 16.14
CA ILE A 238 -0.31 1.01 15.53
C ILE A 238 -1.76 0.58 15.76
N GLY A 239 -2.57 1.49 16.29
CA GLY A 239 -4.04 1.42 16.24
C GLY A 239 -4.57 2.28 15.09
N THR A 240 -5.56 1.77 14.37
CA THR A 240 -6.16 2.42 13.19
C THR A 240 -7.67 2.50 13.31
N LEU A 241 -8.26 3.63 12.89
CA LEU A 241 -9.70 3.83 12.74
C LEU A 241 -9.99 4.46 11.37
N GLY A 242 -10.87 3.85 10.60
CA GLY A 242 -11.28 4.31 9.27
C GLY A 242 -12.77 4.65 9.24
N LEU A 243 -13.07 5.88 8.81
CA LEU A 243 -14.43 6.39 8.64
C LEU A 243 -14.65 6.91 7.22
N GLU A 244 -15.88 6.89 6.74
CA GLU A 244 -16.25 7.48 5.45
C GLU A 244 -17.56 8.26 5.52
N LYS A 245 -17.70 9.25 4.64
CA LYS A 245 -18.92 10.04 4.46
C LYS A 245 -18.98 10.63 3.06
N GLY A 246 -19.90 10.14 2.24
CA GLY A 246 -20.05 10.64 0.87
C GLY A 246 -18.82 10.31 0.02
N ASP A 247 -18.11 11.34 -0.40
CA ASP A 247 -16.88 11.25 -1.20
C ASP A 247 -15.60 11.34 -0.36
N TRP A 248 -15.75 11.41 0.96
CA TRP A 248 -14.67 11.57 1.92
C TRP A 248 -14.36 10.28 2.65
N THR A 249 -13.08 10.05 2.89
CA THR A 249 -12.59 9.00 3.79
C THR A 249 -11.56 9.58 4.74
N VAL A 250 -11.64 9.19 6.00
CA VAL A 250 -10.75 9.61 7.08
C VAL A 250 -10.14 8.37 7.72
N THR A 251 -8.83 8.28 7.74
CA THR A 251 -8.10 7.26 8.48
C THR A 251 -7.27 7.95 9.56
N ALA A 252 -7.58 7.66 10.82
CA ALA A 252 -6.80 8.11 11.96
C ALA A 252 -5.94 6.96 12.46
N ARG A 253 -4.66 7.22 12.73
CA ARG A 253 -3.77 6.25 13.36
C ARG A 253 -3.13 6.86 14.59
N TYR A 254 -2.96 6.02 15.59
CA TYR A 254 -2.17 6.30 16.78
C TYR A 254 -1.16 5.18 16.93
N TRP A 255 0.05 5.48 17.36
CA TRP A 255 1.06 4.47 17.60
C TRP A 255 1.84 4.72 18.88
N SER A 256 2.27 3.61 19.48
CA SER A 256 3.32 3.59 20.48
C SER A 256 4.58 3.05 19.82
N ARG A 257 5.71 3.72 20.02
CA ARG A 257 7.01 3.14 19.69
C ARG A 257 7.25 1.89 20.55
N ILE A 258 7.80 0.87 19.92
CA ILE A 258 8.41 -0.28 20.58
C ILE A 258 9.88 0.11 20.75
N ASN A 259 10.29 0.33 21.99
CA ASN A 259 11.64 0.84 22.28
C ASN A 259 12.69 -0.24 22.04
N GLU A 260 13.83 0.20 21.53
CA GLU A 260 15.06 -0.57 21.40
C GLU A 260 15.96 -0.30 22.63
N ASP A 261 17.00 -1.11 22.80
CA ASP A 261 18.00 -0.84 23.81
C ASP A 261 18.67 0.52 23.52
N PRO A 262 18.90 1.39 24.53
CA PRO A 262 19.38 2.75 24.29
C PRO A 262 20.70 2.86 23.52
N GLU A 263 21.53 1.82 23.58
CA GLU A 263 22.81 1.72 22.88
C GLU A 263 22.63 1.44 21.38
N ASP A 264 21.54 0.77 21.00
CA ASP A 264 21.21 0.38 19.62
C ASP A 264 20.16 1.30 18.98
N ASP A 265 19.62 2.28 19.72
CA ASP A 265 18.59 3.20 19.25
C ASP A 265 19.16 4.27 18.32
N ASP A 266 18.92 4.12 17.01
CA ASP A 266 19.40 5.03 15.97
C ASP A 266 18.89 6.47 16.13
N ASN A 267 17.70 6.66 16.71
CA ASN A 267 16.98 7.93 16.77
C ASN A 267 16.02 7.99 17.98
N PRO A 268 16.56 8.17 19.20
CA PRO A 268 15.78 8.10 20.44
C PRO A 268 14.64 9.11 20.55
N ASP A 269 14.77 10.25 19.88
CA ASP A 269 13.83 11.36 19.90
C ASP A 269 12.83 11.38 18.72
N ILE A 270 12.77 10.32 17.91
CA ILE A 270 11.96 10.28 16.67
C ILE A 270 10.47 10.60 16.85
N GLU A 271 9.87 10.14 17.94
CA GLU A 271 8.45 10.40 18.24
C GLU A 271 8.14 11.88 18.53
N ASP A 272 9.15 12.68 18.84
CA ASP A 272 9.00 14.11 19.09
C ASP A 272 9.04 14.94 17.79
N TYR A 273 9.23 14.31 16.63
CA TYR A 273 9.19 14.97 15.31
C TYR A 273 8.17 14.34 14.36
N ILE A 274 8.30 13.05 14.02
CA ILE A 274 7.34 12.37 13.12
C ILE A 274 5.98 12.26 13.82
N GLY A 275 6.03 11.93 15.10
CA GLY A 275 4.92 12.04 16.01
C GLY A 275 4.45 10.71 16.59
N ARG A 276 3.23 10.71 17.11
CA ARG A 276 2.53 9.55 17.72
C ARG A 276 1.17 9.27 17.09
N ALA A 277 0.72 10.17 16.23
CA ALA A 277 -0.53 10.02 15.51
C ALA A 277 -0.44 10.66 14.13
N ASP A 278 -1.22 10.12 13.21
CA ASP A 278 -1.54 10.76 11.95
C ASP A 278 -3.03 10.71 11.62
N LEU A 279 -3.40 11.63 10.74
CA LEU A 279 -4.71 11.72 10.14
C LEU A 279 -4.55 11.82 8.63
N LEU A 280 -5.12 10.88 7.90
CA LEU A 280 -5.26 10.93 6.45
C LEU A 280 -6.71 11.26 6.12
N VAL A 281 -6.94 12.40 5.49
CA VAL A 281 -8.26 12.81 4.97
C VAL A 281 -8.18 12.80 3.45
N THR A 282 -9.03 12.01 2.81
CA THR A 282 -9.09 11.94 1.36
C THR A 282 -10.45 12.37 0.86
N ARG A 283 -10.47 12.92 -0.35
CA ARG A 283 -11.69 13.18 -1.10
C ARG A 283 -11.49 12.73 -2.54
N THR A 284 -12.46 11.98 -3.06
CA THR A 284 -12.48 11.60 -4.47
C THR A 284 -13.66 12.26 -5.16
N TRP A 285 -13.45 12.89 -6.32
CA TRP A 285 -14.54 13.45 -7.10
C TRP A 285 -14.21 13.36 -8.59
N ARG A 286 -15.17 12.87 -9.38
CA ARG A 286 -14.93 12.52 -10.79
C ARG A 286 -13.69 11.60 -10.87
N ARG A 287 -12.61 12.05 -11.51
CA ARG A 287 -11.34 11.32 -11.61
C ARG A 287 -10.18 12.02 -10.88
N HIS A 288 -10.50 12.85 -9.89
CA HIS A 288 -9.52 13.49 -9.00
C HIS A 288 -9.54 12.83 -7.62
N GLU A 289 -8.37 12.75 -7.00
CA GLU A 289 -8.21 12.45 -5.57
C GLU A 289 -7.38 13.55 -4.92
N LEU A 290 -7.86 14.09 -3.81
CA LEU A 290 -7.08 14.92 -2.90
C LEU A 290 -6.85 14.14 -1.61
N ALA A 291 -5.62 14.11 -1.13
CA ALA A 291 -5.27 13.51 0.14
C ALA A 291 -4.49 14.51 1.00
N LEU A 292 -5.00 14.78 2.19
CA LEU A 292 -4.37 15.58 3.23
C LEU A 292 -3.84 14.63 4.29
N SER A 293 -2.53 14.62 4.51
CA SER A 293 -1.89 13.92 5.63
C SER A 293 -1.48 14.92 6.70
N LEU A 294 -1.73 14.60 7.96
CA LEU A 294 -1.32 15.37 9.12
C LEU A 294 -0.64 14.42 10.09
N SER A 295 0.56 14.75 10.57
CA SER A 295 1.21 14.02 11.65
C SER A 295 1.53 14.97 12.80
N HIS A 296 1.48 14.49 14.05
CA HIS A 296 1.78 15.32 15.21
C HIS A 296 2.34 14.51 16.39
N SER A 297 3.24 15.13 17.16
CA SER A 297 3.88 14.53 18.34
C SER A 297 2.95 14.30 19.53
N LEU A 298 1.81 14.99 19.53
CA LEU A 298 0.85 15.06 20.65
C LEU A 298 1.53 15.52 21.96
N ARG A 299 2.57 16.34 21.83
CA ARG A 299 3.26 17.02 22.92
C ARG A 299 3.04 18.53 22.83
N ASP A 300 3.32 19.19 23.94
CA ASP A 300 3.29 20.63 24.13
C ASP A 300 4.71 21.25 24.09
N GLY A 301 4.76 22.58 24.10
CA GLY A 301 6.01 23.35 24.14
C GLY A 301 6.93 23.08 22.95
N GLU A 302 8.23 23.01 23.20
CA GLU A 302 9.27 22.82 22.18
C GLU A 302 9.23 21.45 21.47
N ARG A 303 8.49 20.49 22.05
CA ARG A 303 8.26 19.15 21.49
C ARG A 303 6.96 19.07 20.69
N SER A 304 6.19 20.15 20.57
CA SER A 304 5.02 20.24 19.70
C SER A 304 5.49 20.39 18.25
N ARG A 305 5.58 19.26 17.55
CA ARG A 305 6.08 19.18 16.16
C ARG A 305 5.19 18.23 15.36
N GLY A 306 5.27 18.37 14.04
CA GLY A 306 4.49 17.56 13.14
C GLY A 306 4.75 17.90 11.68
N SER A 307 3.87 17.41 10.83
CA SER A 307 3.91 17.67 9.40
C SER A 307 2.51 17.76 8.78
N ILE A 308 2.45 18.43 7.64
CA ILE A 308 1.29 18.47 6.76
C ILE A 308 1.72 18.09 5.36
N GLY A 309 0.98 17.19 4.73
CA GLY A 309 1.14 16.78 3.35
C GLY A 309 -0.15 16.96 2.57
N LEU A 310 -0.04 17.38 1.32
CA LEU A 310 -1.13 17.48 0.36
C LEU A 310 -0.72 16.79 -0.93
N ASP A 311 -1.44 15.74 -1.28
CA ASP A 311 -1.31 15.04 -2.54
C ASP A 311 -2.55 15.28 -3.40
N TRP A 312 -2.33 15.59 -4.69
CA TRP A 312 -3.40 15.75 -5.66
C TRP A 312 -3.12 14.89 -6.90
N ALA A 313 -3.97 13.87 -7.10
CA ALA A 313 -4.01 13.07 -8.30
C ALA A 313 -5.10 13.61 -9.25
N PHE A 314 -4.75 13.87 -10.51
CA PHE A 314 -5.67 14.38 -11.53
C PHE A 314 -5.62 13.54 -12.82
N PRO A 315 -6.71 13.48 -13.60
CA PRO A 315 -6.80 12.55 -14.72
C PRO A 315 -5.85 12.92 -15.86
N ILE A 316 -5.10 11.91 -16.37
CA ILE A 316 -4.38 11.98 -17.65
C ILE A 316 -5.04 11.02 -18.65
N SER A 317 -4.90 9.71 -18.45
CA SER A 317 -5.44 8.68 -19.34
C SER A 317 -5.56 7.34 -18.62
N GLY A 318 -6.62 6.57 -18.86
CA GLY A 318 -6.84 5.27 -18.19
C GLY A 318 -6.68 5.36 -16.67
N ASN A 319 -5.72 4.60 -16.12
CA ASN A 319 -5.32 4.64 -14.71
C ASN A 319 -4.15 5.58 -14.42
N LEU A 320 -3.46 6.09 -15.45
CA LEU A 320 -2.40 7.08 -15.29
C LEU A 320 -2.99 8.41 -14.81
N ARG A 321 -2.40 8.96 -13.76
CA ARG A 321 -2.75 10.27 -13.19
C ARG A 321 -1.54 11.17 -13.15
N GLY A 322 -1.77 12.46 -13.31
CA GLY A 322 -0.79 13.47 -12.92
C GLY A 322 -0.83 13.58 -11.41
N TYR A 323 0.32 13.79 -10.79
CA TYR A 323 0.47 13.74 -9.34
C TYR A 323 1.30 14.94 -8.86
N LEU A 324 0.68 15.76 -8.02
CA LEU A 324 1.31 16.87 -7.31
C LEU A 324 1.38 16.51 -5.82
N GLN A 325 2.55 16.72 -5.22
CA GLN A 325 2.76 16.53 -3.79
C GLN A 325 3.34 17.81 -3.19
N ILE A 326 2.81 18.23 -2.05
CA ILE A 326 3.35 19.31 -1.23
C ILE A 326 3.48 18.78 0.19
N PHE A 327 4.67 18.87 0.77
CA PHE A 327 4.92 18.48 2.16
C PHE A 327 5.57 19.64 2.90
N ASN A 328 5.16 19.88 4.14
CA ASN A 328 5.80 20.84 5.03
C ASN A 328 5.87 20.29 6.45
N GLY A 329 7.05 20.39 7.06
CA GLY A 329 7.30 19.97 8.44
C GLY A 329 8.42 18.95 8.54
N TYR A 330 8.36 18.11 9.57
CA TYR A 330 9.38 17.12 9.91
C TYR A 330 9.04 15.72 9.40
N GLY A 331 10.04 14.87 9.13
CA GLY A 331 9.78 13.46 8.83
C GLY A 331 9.30 13.16 7.42
N GLU A 332 9.79 13.91 6.43
CA GLU A 332 9.55 13.57 5.02
C GLU A 332 10.11 12.18 4.66
N SER A 333 11.26 11.84 5.24
CA SER A 333 11.92 10.52 5.20
C SER A 333 12.60 10.26 6.55
N LEU A 334 13.07 9.03 6.81
CA LEU A 334 13.71 8.73 8.10
C LEU A 334 15.00 9.52 8.33
N ILE A 335 15.86 9.68 7.32
CA ILE A 335 17.07 10.52 7.47
C ILE A 335 16.75 12.00 7.76
N ASP A 336 15.54 12.45 7.38
CA ASP A 336 15.03 13.80 7.59
C ASP A 336 14.04 13.87 8.78
N TYR A 337 14.00 12.87 9.67
CA TYR A 337 13.01 12.82 10.76
C TYR A 337 13.01 14.06 11.64
N ASN A 338 14.20 14.62 11.93
CA ASN A 338 14.38 15.80 12.77
C ASN A 338 14.71 17.07 11.97
N HIS A 339 14.50 17.05 10.65
CA HIS A 339 14.75 18.17 9.75
C HIS A 339 13.45 18.71 9.19
N SER A 340 13.19 20.01 9.37
CA SER A 340 11.99 20.65 8.84
C SER A 340 12.28 21.34 7.52
N ALA A 341 11.49 21.02 6.50
CA ALA A 341 11.54 21.68 5.21
C ALA A 341 10.18 21.61 4.50
N THR A 342 10.03 22.47 3.49
CA THR A 342 8.96 22.37 2.49
C THR A 342 9.48 21.64 1.27
N TYR A 343 8.70 20.68 0.77
CA TYR A 343 8.97 19.92 -0.44
C TYR A 343 7.81 20.06 -1.42
N VAL A 344 8.12 20.23 -2.69
CA VAL A 344 7.12 20.28 -3.78
C VAL A 344 7.54 19.29 -4.86
N GLY A 345 6.62 18.40 -5.20
CA GLY A 345 6.85 17.28 -6.10
C GLY A 345 5.84 17.22 -7.23
N PHE A 346 6.32 16.91 -8.44
CA PHE A 346 5.47 16.73 -9.61
C PHE A 346 5.87 15.48 -10.40
N GLY A 347 4.88 14.69 -10.78
CA GLY A 347 5.05 13.55 -11.66
C GLY A 347 3.75 12.82 -11.95
N VAL A 348 3.77 11.49 -11.86
CA VAL A 348 2.63 10.64 -12.20
C VAL A 348 2.40 9.53 -11.17
N SER A 349 1.15 9.11 -11.03
CA SER A 349 0.76 7.93 -10.24
C SER A 349 -0.01 6.91 -11.08
N LEU A 350 0.08 5.66 -10.65
CA LEU A 350 -0.69 4.53 -11.20
C LEU A 350 -1.74 4.02 -10.22
N VAL A 351 -1.47 4.19 -8.92
CA VAL A 351 -2.37 3.83 -7.83
C VAL A 351 -2.43 5.00 -6.85
N ASN A 352 -3.63 5.35 -6.41
CA ASN A 352 -3.87 6.34 -5.37
C ASN A 352 -4.41 5.68 -4.08
N TRP A 353 -4.87 6.46 -3.12
CA TRP A 353 -5.39 5.92 -1.86
C TRP A 353 -6.65 5.08 -2.08
N TYR A 354 -7.57 5.57 -2.89
CA TYR A 354 -8.83 4.90 -3.18
C TYR A 354 -9.06 4.72 -4.69
N PRO A 355 -9.78 3.67 -5.09
CA PRO A 355 -10.28 3.53 -6.44
C PRO A 355 -11.09 4.77 -6.84
N LEU A 356 -10.83 5.26 -8.05
CA LEU A 356 -11.53 6.40 -8.60
C LEU A 356 -12.71 5.91 -9.44
N PRO A 357 -13.85 6.63 -9.43
CA PRO A 357 -14.99 6.32 -10.29
C PRO A 357 -14.56 6.06 -11.74
N VAL A 358 -15.03 4.95 -12.30
CA VAL A 358 -14.94 4.63 -13.74
C VAL A 358 -15.92 5.57 -14.48
N PRO A 359 -15.61 6.06 -15.69
CA PRO A 359 -16.56 6.87 -16.44
C PRO A 359 -17.86 6.09 -16.70
N ASP A 360 -18.99 6.79 -16.63
CA ASP A 360 -20.28 6.33 -17.18
C ASP A 360 -20.21 6.13 -18.71
#